data_AF-A0A1R0H992-F1
#
_entry.id   AF-A0A1R0H992-F1
#
_cell.length_a   1.000
_cell.length_b   1.000
_cell.length_c   1.000
_cell.angle_alpha   90.00
_cell.angle_beta   90.00
_cell.angle_gamma   90.00
#
_symmetry.space_group_name_H-M   'P 1'
#
loop_
_entity.id
_entity.type
_entity.pdbx_description
1 polymer ?
#
loop_
_entity_poly.entity_id
_entity_poly.type
_entity_poly.pdbx_seq_one_letter_code
_entity_poly.pdbx_strand_id
1 'polypeptide(L)'
;MKLIDKMKANIDEGNVFFSFEFFPPKTPQGLANLCDRLTRMKAWNPLFSTVTWCTGSSPSNQCLEFSSNLHKELGMNTVMHLACTNMSKASINSTLKDAKNVGIQSILVLRGDEPSDVVDRWPVTEGSSGNFKYASDLVEYIKSIPEYSDYFTIGVAGFPEGYISEKTDQDQTSDQNDELYWLSHKVNKGADFILSQVFYSTQKFMDWYKKCRDYGITVPIIPTLLPIQTFGSFKRIVNLTKISVPSSLEDRIDRVKNDDLLVKQIGIDYCCHQINQLIDECNVPGIHFSTLNLENSIHAILSRTGLLKPLNTNPSSNPSGATSQAVSRIGDSSATWDEYPNSRWGDARSPAFFNESSYTQINKISSLQISQWGIPKSLSHLNDLFSKYCKDEISSLPWTSDNINSRNSDFGKEVLAMLPNFGIWPLASQRAIDGITSNDPELGWGPANGYVYQRSFIEFFATEAIASKILKLLENSTDYSYYLSKQDPITNEPHIISNAVVSENIQSTALCWGVFPSSPVIQSALIDKLNFEYWSKEAIQLWRVWADQLGVVDNDSKKFVDSVADSIWLINIIGNDYKRPDQLLQMLKEEFCA
;
A
#
# COMPACT_ATOMS: atom_id res chain seq x y z
N MET A 1 28.09 -3.91 17.91
CA MET A 1 28.67 -4.16 16.56
C MET A 1 27.74 -3.52 15.54
N LYS A 2 28.26 -2.68 14.64
CA LYS A 2 27.41 -2.00 13.64
C LYS A 2 26.86 -2.99 12.63
N LEU A 3 25.82 -2.58 11.91
CA LEU A 3 25.21 -3.43 10.88
C LEU A 3 26.22 -3.83 9.80
N ILE A 4 27.05 -2.90 9.33
CA ILE A 4 28.05 -3.20 8.29
C ILE A 4 29.07 -4.26 8.74
N ASP A 5 29.47 -4.24 10.01
CA ASP A 5 30.39 -5.24 10.57
C ASP A 5 29.73 -6.63 10.61
N LYS A 6 28.43 -6.69 10.96
CA LYS A 6 27.63 -7.92 10.94
C LYS A 6 27.47 -8.46 9.51
N MET A 7 27.26 -7.59 8.53
CA MET A 7 27.21 -7.98 7.11
C MET A 7 28.54 -8.58 6.66
N LYS A 8 29.66 -7.89 6.93
CA LYS A 8 31.01 -8.37 6.59
C LYS A 8 31.31 -9.73 7.22
N ALA A 9 31.01 -9.91 8.50
CA ALA A 9 31.20 -11.19 9.18
C ALA A 9 30.43 -12.34 8.51
N ASN A 10 29.17 -12.12 8.12
CA ASN A 10 28.40 -13.14 7.39
C ASN A 10 28.99 -13.43 6.01
N ILE A 11 29.42 -12.39 5.28
CA ILE A 11 30.06 -12.53 3.96
C ILE A 11 31.36 -13.34 4.08
N ASP A 12 32.21 -13.02 5.05
CA ASP A 12 33.50 -13.69 5.28
C ASP A 12 33.31 -15.17 5.67
N GLU A 13 32.24 -15.50 6.39
CA GLU A 13 31.85 -16.86 6.76
C GLU A 13 31.12 -17.63 5.64
N GLY A 14 30.80 -16.98 4.51
CA GLY A 14 29.99 -17.58 3.44
C GLY A 14 28.52 -17.80 3.82
N ASN A 15 28.04 -17.11 4.86
CA ASN A 15 26.67 -17.17 5.35
C ASN A 15 25.78 -16.19 4.57
N VAL A 16 24.85 -16.70 3.77
CA VAL A 16 23.81 -15.87 3.14
C VAL A 16 22.79 -15.45 4.19
N PHE A 17 22.69 -14.15 4.46
CA PHE A 17 21.74 -13.61 5.44
C PHE A 17 20.42 -13.18 4.79
N PHE A 18 19.42 -12.87 5.62
CA PHE A 18 18.18 -12.23 5.14
C PHE A 18 17.71 -11.09 6.05
N SER A 19 16.81 -10.28 5.53
CA SER A 19 16.27 -9.09 6.20
C SER A 19 14.84 -8.79 5.73
N PHE A 20 14.11 -7.97 6.50
CA PHE A 20 12.70 -7.66 6.24
C PHE A 20 12.45 -6.16 6.17
N GLU A 21 11.59 -5.73 5.26
CA GLU A 21 11.03 -4.38 5.24
C GLU A 21 9.61 -4.36 5.81
N PHE A 22 9.35 -3.38 6.67
CA PHE A 22 8.05 -3.10 7.26
C PHE A 22 7.67 -1.63 7.04
N PHE A 23 6.37 -1.34 7.12
CA PHE A 23 5.86 0.02 7.14
C PHE A 23 5.05 0.27 8.43
N PRO A 24 5.09 1.50 9.01
CA PRO A 24 4.28 1.82 10.18
C PRO A 24 2.77 1.62 9.89
N PRO A 25 2.05 0.80 10.68
CA PRO A 25 0.61 0.62 10.52
C PRO A 25 -0.17 1.92 10.71
N LYS A 26 -1.29 2.07 10.00
CA LYS A 26 -2.14 3.26 10.07
C LYS A 26 -3.04 3.29 11.30
N THR A 27 -3.37 2.12 11.86
CA THR A 27 -4.31 1.97 12.96
C THR A 27 -3.61 1.47 14.22
N PRO A 28 -4.03 1.89 15.43
CA PRO A 28 -3.49 1.37 16.68
C PRO A 28 -3.64 -0.16 16.80
N GLN A 29 -4.75 -0.72 16.30
CA GLN A 29 -4.97 -2.16 16.30
C GLN A 29 -4.04 -2.89 15.30
N GLY A 30 -3.81 -2.31 14.12
CA GLY A 30 -2.84 -2.81 13.15
C GLY A 30 -1.42 -2.79 13.72
N LEU A 31 -1.08 -1.78 14.52
CA LEU A 31 0.19 -1.73 15.26
C LEU A 31 0.30 -2.87 16.29
N ALA A 32 -0.74 -3.07 17.12
CA ALA A 32 -0.76 -4.17 18.09
C ALA A 32 -0.59 -5.54 17.42
N ASN A 33 -1.34 -5.80 16.34
CA ASN A 33 -1.26 -7.04 15.59
C ASN A 33 0.12 -7.21 14.89
N LEU A 34 0.75 -6.11 14.47
CA LEU A 34 2.08 -6.16 13.88
C LEU A 34 3.13 -6.56 14.91
N CYS A 35 3.03 -6.08 16.16
CA CYS A 35 3.96 -6.44 17.23
C CYS A 35 4.03 -7.96 17.47
N ASP A 36 2.89 -8.64 17.46
CA ASP A 36 2.84 -10.10 17.59
C ASP A 36 3.52 -10.80 16.41
N ARG A 37 3.27 -10.32 15.20
CA ARG A 37 3.89 -10.82 13.96
C ARG A 37 5.40 -10.59 13.95
N LEU A 38 5.84 -9.39 14.30
CA LEU A 38 7.26 -9.04 14.40
C LEU A 38 7.99 -9.92 15.42
N THR A 39 7.34 -10.27 16.53
CA THR A 39 7.92 -11.19 17.53
C THR A 39 8.19 -12.57 16.93
N ARG A 40 7.26 -13.09 16.11
CA ARG A 40 7.44 -14.36 15.39
C ARG A 40 8.52 -14.26 14.31
N MET A 41 8.48 -13.22 13.49
CA MET A 41 9.46 -13.01 12.41
C MET A 41 10.88 -12.75 12.95
N LYS A 42 11.00 -12.11 14.12
CA LYS A 42 12.29 -11.95 14.84
C LYS A 42 12.90 -13.31 15.20
N ALA A 43 12.08 -14.30 15.56
CA ALA A 43 12.57 -15.63 15.94
C ALA A 43 13.29 -16.35 14.80
N TRP A 44 13.07 -15.93 13.55
CA TRP A 44 13.80 -16.43 12.38
C TRP A 44 15.22 -15.85 12.29
N ASN A 45 15.58 -14.90 13.16
CA ASN A 45 16.91 -14.28 13.26
C ASN A 45 17.34 -13.53 11.98
N PRO A 46 16.51 -12.60 11.44
CA PRO A 46 16.94 -11.73 10.36
C PRO A 46 18.13 -10.86 10.79
N LEU A 47 19.04 -10.56 9.86
CA LEU A 47 20.22 -9.74 10.16
C LEU A 47 19.82 -8.30 10.53
N PHE A 48 18.84 -7.75 9.82
CA PHE A 48 18.26 -6.43 10.05
C PHE A 48 16.83 -6.35 9.55
N SER A 49 16.15 -5.27 9.92
CA SER A 49 14.88 -4.86 9.34
C SER A 49 14.91 -3.40 8.92
N THR A 50 14.23 -3.07 7.84
CA THR A 50 14.02 -1.70 7.38
C THR A 50 12.63 -1.22 7.76
N VAL A 51 12.51 0.07 8.04
CA VAL A 51 11.22 0.75 8.24
C VAL A 51 11.07 1.84 7.20
N THR A 52 10.01 1.75 6.40
CA THR A 52 9.76 2.72 5.34
C THR A 52 9.44 4.11 5.88
N TRP A 53 9.84 5.13 5.10
CA TRP A 53 9.53 6.52 5.38
C TRP A 53 8.18 6.86 4.74
N CYS A 54 7.18 7.18 5.56
CA CYS A 54 5.90 7.66 5.06
C CYS A 54 6.06 9.09 4.50
N THR A 55 5.29 9.48 3.49
CA THR A 55 5.07 10.88 3.13
C THR A 55 3.67 11.27 3.61
N GLY A 56 3.52 12.40 4.33
CA GLY A 56 2.26 12.78 4.98
C GLY A 56 2.45 13.87 6.05
N SER A 57 1.40 14.19 6.82
CA SER A 57 1.39 15.37 7.69
C SER A 57 2.26 15.29 8.97
N SER A 58 2.71 14.09 9.38
CA SER A 58 3.70 13.90 10.46
C SER A 58 4.49 12.59 10.30
N PRO A 59 5.23 12.41 9.20
CA PRO A 59 5.82 11.12 8.83
C PRO A 59 7.07 10.77 9.64
N SER A 60 7.84 11.78 10.05
CA SER A 60 9.06 11.62 10.83
C SER A 60 8.81 10.98 12.19
N ASN A 61 7.69 11.32 12.83
CA ASN A 61 7.38 10.85 14.18
C ASN A 61 6.94 9.39 14.19
N GLN A 62 6.06 8.99 13.27
CA GLN A 62 5.58 7.60 13.19
C GLN A 62 6.70 6.62 12.77
N CYS A 63 7.51 6.98 11.78
CA CYS A 63 8.63 6.16 11.32
C CYS A 63 9.67 5.99 12.43
N LEU A 64 10.04 7.08 13.11
CA LEU A 64 11.01 7.07 14.21
C LEU A 64 10.50 6.28 15.41
N GLU A 65 9.24 6.48 15.82
CA GLU A 65 8.64 5.77 16.95
C GLU A 65 8.57 4.26 16.67
N PHE A 66 8.08 3.88 15.49
CA PHE A 66 8.03 2.48 15.09
C PHE A 66 9.44 1.85 15.00
N SER A 67 10.41 2.58 14.43
CA SER A 67 11.80 2.14 14.37
C SER A 67 12.43 1.98 15.75
N SER A 68 12.13 2.91 16.67
CA SER A 68 12.54 2.85 18.07
C SER A 68 11.95 1.63 18.77
N ASN A 69 10.68 1.31 18.54
CA ASN A 69 10.03 0.15 19.16
C ASN A 69 10.64 -1.17 18.64
N LEU A 70 10.87 -1.31 17.33
CA LEU A 70 11.60 -2.46 16.77
C LEU A 70 13.00 -2.61 17.38
N HIS A 71 13.69 -1.50 17.58
CA HIS A 71 15.04 -1.51 18.11
C HIS A 71 15.10 -1.82 19.60
N LYS A 72 14.31 -1.14 20.43
CA LYS A 72 14.37 -1.22 21.90
C LYS A 72 13.61 -2.42 22.45
N GLU A 73 12.39 -2.65 21.98
CA GLU A 73 11.51 -3.70 22.52
C GLU A 73 11.84 -5.06 21.88
N LEU A 74 12.04 -5.06 20.57
CA LEU A 74 12.34 -6.30 19.83
C LEU A 74 13.83 -6.52 19.61
N GLY A 75 14.73 -5.60 19.97
CA GLY A 75 16.18 -5.84 19.82
C GLY A 75 16.62 -6.11 18.37
N MET A 76 15.82 -5.73 17.38
CA MET A 76 16.14 -5.92 15.96
C MET A 76 17.14 -4.85 15.53
N ASN A 77 18.04 -5.19 14.59
CA ASN A 77 18.88 -4.18 13.96
C ASN A 77 18.00 -3.40 12.98
N THR A 78 17.52 -2.23 13.38
CA THR A 78 16.61 -1.43 12.59
C THR A 78 17.35 -0.42 11.71
N VAL A 79 17.03 -0.42 10.42
CA VAL A 79 17.45 0.55 9.42
C VAL A 79 16.27 1.48 9.14
N MET A 80 16.37 2.74 9.58
CA MET A 80 15.32 3.72 9.36
C MET A 80 15.49 4.34 7.97
N HIS A 81 14.43 4.38 7.15
CA HIS A 81 14.48 5.14 5.90
C HIS A 81 14.49 6.64 6.20
N LEU A 82 15.20 7.42 5.39
CA LEU A 82 15.21 8.89 5.48
C LEU A 82 15.26 9.48 4.06
N ALA A 83 14.16 10.10 3.65
CA ALA A 83 14.06 10.81 2.37
C ALA A 83 14.47 12.29 2.54
N CYS A 84 15.07 12.89 1.51
CA CYS A 84 15.50 14.30 1.56
C CYS A 84 14.52 15.28 0.88
N THR A 85 13.62 14.81 0.00
CA THR A 85 12.57 15.63 -0.61
C THR A 85 11.66 16.23 0.45
N ASN A 86 11.28 17.51 0.29
CA ASN A 86 10.43 18.28 1.20
C ASN A 86 10.94 18.41 2.66
N MET A 87 12.21 18.10 2.94
CA MET A 87 12.78 18.27 4.27
C MET A 87 13.73 19.47 4.33
N SER A 88 13.52 20.35 5.31
CA SER A 88 14.48 21.40 5.62
C SER A 88 15.72 20.80 6.29
N LYS A 89 16.88 21.48 6.18
CA LYS A 89 18.10 21.06 6.88
C LYS A 89 17.91 20.95 8.40
N ALA A 90 17.10 21.84 8.97
CA ALA A 90 16.74 21.79 10.39
C ALA A 90 15.93 20.53 10.74
N SER A 91 14.98 20.15 9.88
CA SER A 91 14.19 18.93 10.04
C SER A 91 15.07 17.67 9.96
N ILE A 92 15.96 17.58 8.95
CA ILE A 92 16.95 16.50 8.85
C ILE A 92 17.81 16.41 10.10
N ASN A 93 18.32 17.55 10.61
CA ASN A 93 19.12 17.57 11.84
C ASN A 93 18.36 17.06 13.07
N SER A 94 17.10 17.48 13.22
CA SER A 94 16.25 16.96 14.30
C SER A 94 16.10 15.46 14.17
N THR A 95 15.71 14.96 12.99
CA THR A 95 15.50 13.53 12.75
C THR A 95 16.76 12.70 13.00
N LEU A 96 17.93 13.15 12.55
CA LEU A 96 19.21 12.46 12.80
C LEU A 96 19.57 12.44 14.29
N LYS A 97 19.37 13.55 14.99
CA LYS A 97 19.58 13.66 16.42
C LYS A 97 18.64 12.73 17.18
N ASP A 98 17.36 12.72 16.83
CA ASP A 98 16.35 11.90 17.49
C ASP A 98 16.60 10.40 17.23
N ALA A 99 16.94 10.02 15.99
CA ALA A 99 17.35 8.66 15.64
C ALA A 99 18.55 8.18 16.48
N LYS A 100 19.56 9.02 16.64
CA LYS A 100 20.71 8.72 17.51
C LYS A 100 20.32 8.61 18.98
N ASN A 101 19.48 9.50 19.49
CA ASN A 101 19.02 9.48 20.89
C ASN A 101 18.24 8.21 21.24
N VAL A 102 17.47 7.66 20.29
CA VAL A 102 16.75 6.40 20.49
C VAL A 102 17.61 5.15 20.21
N GLY A 103 18.85 5.32 19.75
CA GLY A 103 19.81 4.24 19.55
C GLY A 103 19.85 3.65 18.14
N ILE A 104 19.13 4.22 17.16
CA ILE A 104 19.18 3.74 15.78
C ILE A 104 20.57 4.04 15.19
N GLN A 105 21.26 3.01 14.70
CA GLN A 105 22.63 3.13 14.18
C GLN A 105 22.71 2.93 12.66
N SER A 106 21.58 2.81 11.96
CA SER A 106 21.55 2.53 10.53
C SER A 106 20.43 3.31 9.85
N ILE A 107 20.76 3.96 8.73
CA ILE A 107 19.83 4.79 7.95
C ILE A 107 19.90 4.38 6.49
N LEU A 108 18.76 4.17 5.84
CA LEU A 108 18.67 4.07 4.39
C LEU A 108 18.36 5.45 3.81
N VAL A 109 19.35 6.05 3.16
CA VAL A 109 19.23 7.39 2.58
C VAL A 109 18.58 7.31 1.21
N LEU A 110 17.47 8.04 1.06
CA LEU A 110 16.66 8.09 -0.14
C LEU A 110 16.54 9.55 -0.61
N ARG A 111 16.31 9.73 -1.91
CA ARG A 111 15.88 11.05 -2.41
C ARG A 111 14.46 11.33 -1.90
N GLY A 112 13.56 10.36 -2.10
CA GLY A 112 12.12 10.57 -2.03
C GLY A 112 11.57 10.86 -3.42
N ASP A 113 10.32 10.49 -3.66
CA ASP A 113 9.62 10.85 -4.88
C ASP A 113 9.36 12.35 -4.90
N GLU A 114 9.40 12.96 -6.08
CA GLU A 114 9.01 14.36 -6.18
C GLU A 114 7.55 14.47 -5.76
N PRO A 115 7.20 15.47 -4.94
CA PRO A 115 5.83 15.64 -4.52
C PRO A 115 5.05 16.01 -5.76
N SER A 116 3.96 15.29 -6.04
CA SER A 116 3.07 15.65 -7.12
C SER A 116 2.69 17.12 -6.97
N ASP A 117 2.96 17.89 -8.02
CA ASP A 117 3.38 19.30 -8.04
C ASP A 117 2.46 20.36 -7.39
N VAL A 118 1.44 19.95 -6.62
CA VAL A 118 0.46 20.85 -5.99
C VAL A 118 0.08 20.46 -4.55
N VAL A 119 0.20 19.20 -4.13
CA VAL A 119 -0.47 18.73 -2.88
C VAL A 119 0.45 18.73 -1.65
N ASP A 120 1.74 18.47 -1.86
CA ASP A 120 2.71 18.35 -0.76
C ASP A 120 3.60 19.60 -0.62
N ARG A 121 3.25 20.70 -1.30
CA ARG A 121 3.79 22.02 -0.93
C ARG A 121 3.07 22.47 0.33
N TRP A 122 3.49 21.94 1.48
CA TRP A 122 3.41 22.74 2.70
C TRP A 122 3.92 24.15 2.38
N PRO A 123 3.28 25.21 2.91
CA PRO A 123 3.73 26.56 2.64
C PRO A 123 5.23 26.58 2.87
N VAL A 124 5.97 26.88 1.81
CA VAL A 124 7.42 27.01 1.80
C VAL A 124 7.71 28.00 2.92
N THR A 125 8.00 27.48 4.11
CA THR A 125 8.45 28.31 5.22
C THR A 125 9.70 28.97 4.68
N GLU A 126 9.74 30.30 4.70
CA GLU A 126 10.89 31.06 4.23
C GLU A 126 12.19 30.41 4.77
N GLY A 127 12.95 29.75 3.89
CA GLY A 127 14.06 28.85 4.25
C GLY A 127 14.02 27.43 3.64
N SER A 128 12.95 27.03 2.94
CA SER A 128 12.83 25.70 2.30
C SER A 128 13.35 25.62 0.85
N SER A 129 14.17 26.58 0.42
CA SER A 129 15.06 26.41 -0.74
C SER A 129 16.03 25.25 -0.47
N GLY A 130 15.78 24.12 -1.13
CA GLY A 130 16.32 22.80 -0.80
C GLY A 130 17.85 22.70 -0.76
N ASN A 131 18.38 22.23 0.38
CA ASN A 131 19.80 21.93 0.54
C ASN A 131 20.19 20.54 0.04
N PHE A 132 19.21 19.65 -0.23
CA PHE A 132 19.45 18.27 -0.64
C PHE A 132 18.60 17.94 -1.87
N LYS A 133 19.23 17.89 -3.04
CA LYS A 133 18.57 17.61 -4.32
C LYS A 133 18.61 16.11 -4.64
N TYR A 134 19.68 15.44 -4.25
CA TYR A 134 19.90 14.02 -4.49
C TYR A 134 20.20 13.29 -3.20
N ALA A 135 19.97 11.98 -3.18
CA ALA A 135 20.34 11.12 -2.06
C ALA A 135 21.84 11.24 -1.71
N SER A 136 22.71 11.45 -2.70
CA SER A 136 24.15 11.68 -2.49
C SER A 136 24.45 12.90 -1.62
N ASP A 137 23.65 13.96 -1.72
CA ASP A 137 23.85 15.19 -0.95
C ASP A 137 23.59 14.92 0.55
N LEU A 138 22.57 14.11 0.84
CA LEU A 138 22.25 13.70 2.21
C LEU A 138 23.28 12.71 2.76
N VAL A 139 23.79 11.77 1.94
CA VAL A 139 24.91 10.89 2.34
C VAL A 139 26.13 11.73 2.72
N GLU A 140 26.55 12.64 1.84
CA GLU A 140 27.70 13.52 2.08
C GLU A 140 27.50 14.37 3.33
N TYR A 141 26.30 14.92 3.52
CA TYR A 141 25.98 15.72 4.69
C TYR A 141 26.10 14.93 5.99
N ILE A 142 25.52 13.74 6.06
CA ILE A 142 25.60 12.89 7.26
C ILE A 142 27.07 12.52 7.55
N LYS A 143 27.85 12.17 6.52
CA LYS A 143 29.27 11.82 6.66
C LYS A 143 30.16 13.03 6.95
N SER A 144 29.74 14.26 6.61
CA SER A 144 30.49 15.48 6.93
C SER A 144 30.47 15.86 8.42
N ILE A 145 29.51 15.32 9.18
CA ILE A 145 29.34 15.59 10.61
C ILE A 145 30.10 14.51 11.40
N PRO A 146 31.18 14.84 12.13
CA PRO A 146 32.00 13.83 12.82
C PRO A 146 31.21 12.95 13.80
N GLU A 147 30.23 13.55 14.47
CA GLU A 147 29.33 12.86 15.39
C GLU A 147 28.51 11.73 14.72
N TYR A 148 28.21 11.88 13.43
CA TYR A 148 27.33 11.00 12.67
C TYR A 148 28.08 10.08 11.71
N SER A 149 29.19 10.54 11.14
CA SER A 149 30.05 9.77 10.22
C SER A 149 30.42 8.41 10.78
N ASP A 150 30.88 8.39 12.04
CA ASP A 150 31.30 7.19 12.75
C ASP A 150 30.16 6.52 13.50
N TYR A 151 28.96 7.10 13.56
CA TYR A 151 27.85 6.51 14.29
C TYR A 151 26.94 5.70 13.36
N PHE A 152 26.53 6.29 12.23
CA PHE A 152 25.56 5.68 11.32
C PHE A 152 26.23 4.81 10.24
N THR A 153 25.67 3.60 10.08
CA THR A 153 25.81 2.82 8.84
C THR A 153 24.81 3.34 7.82
N ILE A 154 25.26 3.71 6.62
CA ILE A 154 24.44 4.34 5.59
C ILE A 154 24.17 3.37 4.45
N GLY A 155 22.91 3.02 4.23
CA GLY A 155 22.47 2.33 3.01
C GLY A 155 22.01 3.32 1.95
N VAL A 156 22.06 2.93 0.68
CA VAL A 156 21.42 3.66 -0.44
C VAL A 156 20.66 2.72 -1.36
N ALA A 157 19.66 3.24 -2.09
CA ALA A 157 18.94 2.48 -3.11
C ALA A 157 19.74 2.35 -4.42
N GLY A 158 19.65 1.21 -5.10
CA GLY A 158 20.13 0.97 -6.47
C GLY A 158 19.01 0.45 -7.37
N PHE A 159 19.05 0.69 -8.68
CA PHE A 159 17.93 0.41 -9.58
C PHE A 159 18.35 -0.53 -10.71
N PRO A 160 18.12 -1.86 -10.58
CA PRO A 160 18.60 -2.84 -11.56
C PRO A 160 18.12 -2.63 -13.00
N GLU A 161 16.95 -2.00 -13.16
CA GLU A 161 16.36 -1.69 -14.47
C GLU A 161 16.50 -0.22 -14.86
N GLY A 162 17.26 0.57 -14.10
CA GLY A 162 17.36 2.01 -14.25
C GLY A 162 16.27 2.78 -13.47
N TYR A 163 16.50 4.08 -13.32
CA TYR A 163 15.54 4.99 -12.69
C TYR A 163 14.77 5.75 -13.76
N ILE A 164 13.45 5.55 -13.84
CA ILE A 164 12.58 6.31 -14.75
C ILE A 164 12.12 7.57 -14.02
N SER A 165 12.62 8.74 -14.43
CA SER A 165 12.01 10.02 -14.04
C SER A 165 10.96 10.40 -15.09
N GLU A 166 9.84 11.02 -14.70
CA GLU A 166 8.75 11.44 -15.61
C GLU A 166 9.17 12.49 -16.67
N LYS A 167 10.46 12.79 -16.82
CA LYS A 167 10.97 13.61 -17.93
C LYS A 167 11.04 12.80 -19.21
N THR A 168 9.95 12.91 -19.98
CA THR A 168 9.78 12.80 -21.44
C THR A 168 10.82 12.01 -22.25
N ASP A 169 10.29 11.11 -23.09
CA ASP A 169 10.88 10.23 -24.13
C ASP A 169 11.91 10.80 -25.13
N GLN A 170 12.73 11.81 -24.79
CA GLN A 170 13.68 12.41 -25.74
C GLN A 170 15.16 12.09 -25.52
N ASP A 171 15.59 11.51 -24.39
CA ASP A 171 17.02 11.28 -24.11
C ASP A 171 17.40 9.81 -23.77
N GLN A 172 16.59 8.82 -24.18
CA GLN A 172 16.80 7.40 -23.81
C GLN A 172 18.09 6.74 -24.37
N THR A 173 18.96 7.47 -25.08
CA THR A 173 20.16 6.89 -25.71
C THR A 173 21.48 7.13 -24.94
N SER A 174 21.49 7.91 -23.84
CA SER A 174 22.69 8.19 -23.04
C SER A 174 22.74 7.58 -21.62
N ASP A 175 21.64 7.07 -21.07
CA ASP A 175 21.43 7.05 -19.61
C ASP A 175 21.99 5.87 -18.80
N GLN A 176 22.37 4.74 -19.44
CA GLN A 176 22.87 3.58 -18.67
C GLN A 176 24.24 3.82 -18.01
N ASN A 177 25.11 4.61 -18.64
CA ASN A 177 26.39 4.99 -18.04
C ASN A 177 26.21 6.00 -16.89
N ASP A 178 25.13 6.78 -16.92
CA ASP A 178 24.82 7.74 -15.88
C ASP A 178 24.29 7.07 -14.60
N GLU A 179 23.50 5.99 -14.71
CA GLU A 179 22.98 5.26 -13.52
C GLU A 179 24.10 4.66 -12.66
N LEU A 180 25.04 3.94 -13.27
CA LEU A 180 26.20 3.37 -12.57
C LEU A 180 27.11 4.47 -12.02
N TYR A 181 27.30 5.58 -12.75
CA TYR A 181 28.01 6.75 -12.26
C TYR A 181 27.37 7.32 -11.00
N TRP A 182 26.05 7.57 -11.00
CA TRP A 182 25.35 8.13 -9.84
C TRP A 182 25.28 7.16 -8.66
N LEU A 183 25.17 5.86 -8.93
CA LEU A 183 25.26 4.83 -7.90
C LEU A 183 26.65 4.82 -7.25
N SER A 184 27.71 4.77 -8.07
CA SER A 184 29.10 4.89 -7.62
C SER A 184 29.35 6.21 -6.89
N HIS A 185 28.75 7.32 -7.34
CA HIS A 185 28.86 8.62 -6.69
C HIS A 185 28.30 8.57 -5.27
N LYS A 186 27.12 7.98 -5.04
CA LYS A 186 26.57 7.77 -3.69
C LYS A 186 27.50 6.93 -2.82
N VAL A 187 28.09 5.86 -3.36
CA VAL A 187 29.06 5.01 -2.66
C VAL A 187 30.31 5.80 -2.28
N ASN A 188 30.88 6.57 -3.21
CA ASN A 188 32.07 7.39 -2.99
C ASN A 188 31.85 8.50 -1.96
N LYS A 189 30.60 8.97 -1.78
CA LYS A 189 30.23 9.92 -0.72
C LYS A 189 30.09 9.27 0.66
N GLY A 190 30.17 7.93 0.74
CA GLY A 190 30.25 7.19 2.00
C GLY A 190 29.06 6.26 2.28
N ALA A 191 28.35 5.78 1.26
CA ALA A 191 27.40 4.69 1.48
C ALA A 191 28.12 3.38 1.82
N ASP A 192 27.62 2.66 2.81
CA ASP A 192 28.20 1.42 3.35
C ASP A 192 27.62 0.15 2.69
N PHE A 193 26.40 0.20 2.16
CA PHE A 193 25.75 -0.88 1.42
C PHE A 193 24.65 -0.38 0.47
N ILE A 194 24.20 -1.23 -0.45
CA ILE A 194 23.15 -0.93 -1.43
C ILE A 194 22.00 -1.93 -1.25
N LEU A 195 20.76 -1.42 -1.19
CA LEU A 195 19.55 -2.23 -1.41
C LEU A 195 19.04 -1.98 -2.83
N SER A 196 18.77 -3.04 -3.58
CA SER A 196 18.16 -2.86 -4.90
C SER A 196 16.69 -2.46 -4.77
N GLN A 197 16.17 -1.79 -5.80
CA GLN A 197 14.73 -1.75 -6.05
C GLN A 197 14.23 -3.17 -6.32
N VAL A 198 12.93 -3.40 -6.08
CA VAL A 198 12.25 -4.66 -6.42
C VAL A 198 12.37 -4.98 -7.91
N PHE A 199 12.46 -6.27 -8.27
CA PHE A 199 12.54 -6.73 -9.66
C PHE A 199 11.91 -8.11 -9.81
N TYR A 200 11.30 -8.38 -10.97
CA TYR A 200 10.86 -9.73 -11.34
C TYR A 200 11.80 -10.40 -12.34
N SER A 201 12.53 -9.65 -13.16
CA SER A 201 13.52 -10.22 -14.08
C SER A 201 14.84 -10.50 -13.36
N THR A 202 15.08 -11.76 -12.96
CA THR A 202 16.35 -12.19 -12.34
C THR A 202 17.53 -11.87 -13.25
N GLN A 203 17.42 -12.13 -14.55
CA GLN A 203 18.50 -11.88 -15.50
C GLN A 203 18.93 -10.40 -15.50
N LYS A 204 17.98 -9.47 -15.51
CA LYS A 204 18.30 -8.03 -15.48
C LYS A 204 19.05 -7.65 -14.21
N PHE A 205 18.66 -8.22 -13.06
CA PHE A 205 19.41 -8.00 -11.83
C PHE A 205 20.83 -8.57 -11.92
N MET A 206 21.01 -9.79 -12.42
CA MET A 206 22.34 -10.41 -12.54
C MET A 206 23.26 -9.61 -13.48
N ASP A 207 22.73 -9.13 -14.60
CA ASP A 207 23.44 -8.27 -15.54
C ASP A 207 23.85 -6.95 -14.88
N TRP A 208 22.94 -6.31 -14.14
CA TRP A 208 23.23 -5.08 -13.39
C TRP A 208 24.25 -5.32 -12.27
N TYR A 209 24.12 -6.41 -11.51
CA TYR A 209 25.04 -6.79 -10.44
C TYR A 209 26.46 -6.95 -10.99
N LYS A 210 26.62 -7.65 -12.11
CA LYS A 210 27.90 -7.80 -12.81
C LYS A 210 28.46 -6.44 -13.24
N LYS A 211 27.65 -5.59 -13.88
CA LYS A 211 28.05 -4.22 -14.27
C LYS A 211 28.51 -3.38 -13.07
N CYS A 212 27.83 -3.46 -11.92
CA CYS A 212 28.25 -2.77 -10.71
C CYS A 212 29.64 -3.22 -10.25
N ARG A 213 29.93 -4.53 -10.29
CA ARG A 213 31.25 -5.07 -9.95
C ARG A 213 32.32 -4.65 -10.95
N ASP A 214 32.04 -4.72 -12.24
CA ASP A 214 32.95 -4.29 -13.31
C ASP A 214 33.26 -2.78 -13.24
N TYR A 215 32.30 -1.96 -12.78
CA TYR A 215 32.46 -0.53 -12.54
C TYR A 215 33.27 -0.20 -11.27
N GLY A 216 33.55 -1.19 -10.41
CA GLY A 216 34.33 -1.03 -9.18
C GLY A 216 33.52 -0.73 -7.92
N ILE A 217 32.20 -0.99 -7.92
CA ILE A 217 31.38 -0.91 -6.71
C ILE A 217 31.62 -2.15 -5.86
N THR A 218 32.25 -1.98 -4.69
CA THR A 218 32.68 -3.09 -3.80
C THR A 218 31.85 -3.26 -2.53
N VAL A 219 31.00 -2.28 -2.19
CA VAL A 219 30.08 -2.41 -1.05
C VAL A 219 29.08 -3.56 -1.26
N PRO A 220 28.54 -4.16 -0.19
CA PRO A 220 27.49 -5.18 -0.31
C PRO A 220 26.30 -4.64 -1.09
N ILE A 221 25.81 -5.44 -2.06
CA ILE A 221 24.59 -5.16 -2.82
C ILE A 221 23.61 -6.27 -2.47
N ILE A 222 22.49 -5.92 -1.82
CA ILE A 222 21.48 -6.87 -1.38
C ILE A 222 20.26 -6.75 -2.32
N PRO A 223 19.89 -7.83 -3.06
CA PRO A 223 18.65 -7.85 -3.85
C PRO A 223 17.42 -7.74 -2.95
N THR A 224 16.47 -6.90 -3.34
CA THR A 224 15.16 -6.79 -2.72
C THR A 224 14.12 -7.57 -3.51
N LEU A 225 13.51 -8.57 -2.89
CA LEU A 225 12.47 -9.40 -3.47
C LEU A 225 11.11 -9.07 -2.85
N LEU A 226 10.09 -9.02 -3.69
CA LEU A 226 8.70 -8.76 -3.29
C LEU A 226 7.83 -9.93 -3.75
N PRO A 227 7.49 -10.86 -2.85
CA PRO A 227 6.67 -12.01 -3.22
C PRO A 227 5.26 -11.58 -3.60
N ILE A 228 4.77 -12.10 -4.72
CA ILE A 228 3.42 -11.83 -5.22
C ILE A 228 2.39 -12.44 -4.26
N GLN A 229 1.43 -11.62 -3.81
CA GLN A 229 0.39 -12.04 -2.87
C GLN A 229 -1.00 -12.17 -3.50
N THR A 230 -1.35 -11.22 -4.37
CA THR A 230 -2.63 -11.16 -5.10
C THR A 230 -2.40 -10.60 -6.49
N PHE A 231 -3.32 -10.87 -7.42
CA PHE A 231 -3.23 -10.36 -8.79
C PHE A 231 -3.30 -8.83 -8.82
N GLY A 232 -4.22 -8.24 -8.05
CA GLY A 232 -4.39 -6.78 -7.99
C GLY A 232 -3.15 -6.07 -7.44
N SER A 233 -2.58 -6.56 -6.34
CA SER A 233 -1.34 -6.01 -5.76
C SER A 233 -0.18 -6.10 -6.76
N PHE A 234 -0.06 -7.24 -7.45
CA PHE A 234 0.97 -7.46 -8.46
C PHE A 234 0.92 -6.44 -9.60
N LYS A 235 -0.23 -6.29 -10.28
CA LYS A 235 -0.37 -5.33 -11.39
C LYS A 235 -0.14 -3.90 -10.93
N ARG A 236 -0.57 -3.54 -9.73
CA ARG A 236 -0.36 -2.22 -9.15
C ARG A 236 1.13 -1.92 -8.91
N ILE A 237 1.86 -2.84 -8.27
CA ILE A 237 3.30 -2.69 -8.01
C ILE A 237 4.06 -2.51 -9.32
N VAL A 238 3.74 -3.33 -10.33
CA VAL A 238 4.34 -3.23 -11.67
C VAL A 238 4.05 -1.87 -12.29
N ASN A 239 2.80 -1.39 -12.20
CA ASN A 239 2.42 -0.08 -12.72
C ASN A 239 3.07 1.09 -11.98
N LEU A 240 3.28 0.99 -10.67
CA LEU A 240 3.90 2.04 -9.85
C LEU A 240 5.40 2.11 -10.09
N THR A 241 6.07 0.95 -10.07
CA THR A 241 7.54 0.87 -10.14
C THR A 241 8.06 0.82 -11.58
N LYS A 242 7.20 0.55 -12.56
CA LYS A 242 7.53 0.40 -13.98
C LYS A 242 8.57 -0.69 -14.26
N ILE A 243 8.74 -1.65 -13.34
CA ILE A 243 9.66 -2.78 -13.50
C ILE A 243 9.15 -3.76 -14.56
N SER A 244 10.06 -4.46 -15.22
CA SER A 244 9.68 -5.48 -16.19
C SER A 244 9.26 -6.78 -15.52
N VAL A 245 8.24 -7.41 -16.10
CA VAL A 245 7.80 -8.75 -15.73
C VAL A 245 8.18 -9.70 -16.87
N PRO A 246 8.88 -10.82 -16.61
CA PRO A 246 9.11 -11.83 -17.62
C PRO A 246 7.78 -12.40 -18.13
N SER A 247 7.61 -12.53 -19.45
CA SER A 247 6.35 -13.01 -20.05
C SER A 247 5.93 -14.38 -19.51
N SER A 248 6.89 -15.24 -19.17
CA SER A 248 6.63 -16.53 -18.54
C SER A 248 5.98 -16.43 -17.16
N LEU A 249 6.28 -15.39 -16.39
CA LEU A 249 5.62 -15.12 -15.11
C LEU A 249 4.25 -14.46 -15.34
N GLU A 250 4.17 -13.48 -16.24
CA GLU A 250 2.91 -12.80 -16.56
C GLU A 250 1.85 -13.79 -17.05
N ASP A 251 2.19 -14.66 -18.02
CA ASP A 251 1.30 -15.69 -18.54
C ASP A 251 0.83 -16.68 -17.47
N ARG A 252 1.69 -17.01 -16.49
CA ARG A 252 1.37 -17.92 -15.39
C ARG A 252 0.37 -17.28 -14.43
N ILE A 253 0.60 -16.00 -14.10
CA ILE A 253 -0.24 -15.23 -13.19
C ILE A 253 -1.60 -14.94 -13.84
N ASP A 254 -1.62 -14.54 -15.11
CA ASP A 254 -2.85 -14.20 -15.84
C ASP A 254 -3.82 -15.39 -15.96
N ARG A 255 -3.31 -16.62 -16.06
CA ARG A 255 -4.13 -17.85 -16.06
C ARG A 255 -4.87 -18.10 -14.76
N VAL A 256 -4.36 -17.58 -13.64
CA VAL A 256 -4.94 -17.76 -12.31
C VAL A 256 -5.34 -16.44 -11.66
N LYS A 257 -5.51 -15.36 -12.46
CA LYS A 257 -5.77 -14.00 -11.97
C LYS A 257 -7.00 -13.85 -11.07
N ASN A 258 -7.93 -14.81 -11.12
CA ASN A 258 -9.13 -14.84 -10.30
C ASN A 258 -8.95 -15.70 -9.02
N ASP A 259 -7.84 -16.41 -8.85
CA ASP A 259 -7.57 -17.25 -7.68
C ASP A 259 -6.28 -16.79 -6.97
N ASP A 260 -6.45 -15.89 -6.00
CA ASP A 260 -5.33 -15.31 -5.25
C ASP A 260 -4.54 -16.35 -4.42
N LEU A 261 -5.13 -17.52 -4.10
CA LEU A 261 -4.37 -18.61 -3.46
C LEU A 261 -3.35 -19.19 -4.44
N LEU A 262 -3.75 -19.45 -5.68
CA LEU A 262 -2.85 -19.92 -6.74
C LEU A 262 -1.84 -18.84 -7.14
N VAL A 263 -2.27 -17.58 -7.23
CA VAL A 263 -1.36 -16.44 -7.47
C VAL A 263 -0.26 -16.38 -6.41
N LYS A 264 -0.63 -16.48 -5.12
CA LYS A 264 0.33 -16.49 -4.01
C LYS A 264 1.28 -17.68 -4.09
N GLN A 265 0.78 -18.88 -4.43
CA GLN A 265 1.63 -20.06 -4.60
C GLN A 265 2.65 -19.87 -5.72
N ILE A 266 2.22 -19.36 -6.89
CA ILE A 266 3.11 -19.02 -8.00
C ILE A 266 4.15 -17.98 -7.56
N GLY A 267 3.73 -16.97 -6.81
CA GLY A 267 4.62 -15.94 -6.24
C GLY A 267 5.71 -16.51 -5.33
N ILE A 268 5.34 -17.42 -4.42
CA ILE A 268 6.27 -18.11 -3.52
C ILE A 268 7.25 -18.97 -4.33
N ASP A 269 6.76 -19.79 -5.27
CA ASP A 269 7.59 -20.66 -6.10
C ASP A 269 8.57 -19.85 -6.96
N TYR A 270 8.10 -18.74 -7.52
CA TYR A 270 8.92 -17.83 -8.31
C TYR A 270 10.02 -17.19 -7.46
N CYS A 271 9.68 -16.66 -6.29
CA CYS A 271 10.67 -16.05 -5.40
C CYS A 271 11.72 -17.06 -4.91
N CYS A 272 11.33 -18.30 -4.61
CA CYS A 272 12.28 -19.38 -4.31
C CYS A 272 13.26 -19.62 -5.46
N HIS A 273 12.75 -19.65 -6.70
CA HIS A 273 13.59 -19.80 -7.88
C HIS A 273 14.56 -18.63 -8.05
N GLN A 274 14.09 -17.38 -7.89
CA GLN A 274 14.96 -16.19 -7.94
C GLN A 274 16.09 -16.29 -6.91
N ILE A 275 15.78 -16.64 -5.65
CA ILE A 275 16.78 -16.73 -4.58
C ILE A 275 17.87 -17.75 -4.93
N ASN A 276 17.48 -18.95 -5.37
CA ASN A 276 18.44 -19.98 -5.74
C ASN A 276 19.36 -19.51 -6.88
N GLN A 277 18.79 -18.91 -7.94
CA GLN A 277 19.60 -18.35 -9.04
C GLN A 277 20.56 -17.25 -8.56
N LEU A 278 20.08 -16.32 -7.73
CA LEU A 278 20.91 -15.21 -7.24
C LEU A 278 22.07 -15.69 -6.35
N ILE A 279 21.83 -16.72 -5.53
CA ILE A 279 22.87 -17.33 -4.70
C ILE A 279 23.86 -18.11 -5.58
N ASP A 280 23.36 -18.97 -6.46
CA ASP A 280 24.21 -19.87 -7.26
C ASP A 280 25.03 -19.12 -8.33
N GLU A 281 24.45 -18.12 -8.99
CA GLU A 281 25.07 -17.43 -10.13
C GLU A 281 25.80 -16.14 -9.74
N CYS A 282 25.32 -15.40 -8.74
CA CYS A 282 25.89 -14.11 -8.34
C CYS A 282 26.57 -14.11 -6.97
N ASN A 283 26.43 -15.17 -6.18
CA ASN A 283 26.91 -15.27 -4.81
C ASN A 283 26.54 -14.01 -3.99
N VAL A 284 25.27 -13.61 -4.06
CA VAL A 284 24.77 -12.44 -3.34
C VAL A 284 24.93 -12.63 -1.82
N PRO A 285 25.28 -11.57 -1.07
CA PRO A 285 25.58 -11.69 0.36
C PRO A 285 24.35 -11.97 1.23
N GLY A 286 23.16 -11.63 0.74
CA GLY A 286 21.90 -11.84 1.43
C GLY A 286 20.70 -11.44 0.60
N ILE A 287 19.50 -11.67 1.14
CA ILE A 287 18.22 -11.33 0.50
C ILE A 287 17.44 -10.35 1.38
N HIS A 288 16.93 -9.27 0.80
CA HIS A 288 16.01 -8.36 1.46
C HIS A 288 14.58 -8.65 0.99
N PHE A 289 13.63 -8.81 1.91
CA PHE A 289 12.23 -9.05 1.56
C PHE A 289 11.39 -7.81 1.83
N SER A 290 10.74 -7.29 0.79
CA SER A 290 9.62 -6.37 0.99
C SER A 290 8.38 -7.17 1.40
N THR A 291 8.05 -7.12 2.69
CA THR A 291 7.09 -8.07 3.29
C THR A 291 5.64 -7.65 3.11
N LEU A 292 5.40 -6.36 2.82
CA LEU A 292 4.09 -5.72 2.93
C LEU A 292 3.42 -5.94 4.31
N ASN A 293 4.24 -6.01 5.36
CA ASN A 293 3.88 -6.43 6.71
C ASN A 293 3.39 -7.87 6.83
N LEU A 294 3.44 -8.74 5.81
CA LEU A 294 2.93 -10.12 5.83
C LEU A 294 3.99 -11.16 6.23
N GLU A 295 3.54 -12.28 6.80
CA GLU A 295 4.40 -13.31 7.41
C GLU A 295 4.49 -14.59 6.57
N ASN A 296 3.35 -15.17 6.16
CA ASN A 296 3.28 -16.56 5.68
C ASN A 296 4.08 -16.83 4.40
N SER A 297 3.98 -15.94 3.42
CA SER A 297 4.71 -16.08 2.16
C SER A 297 6.22 -16.04 2.39
N ILE A 298 6.68 -15.17 3.30
CA ILE A 298 8.09 -15.07 3.69
C ILE A 298 8.56 -16.34 4.40
N HIS A 299 7.78 -16.84 5.38
CA HIS A 299 8.08 -18.10 6.06
C HIS A 299 8.22 -19.27 5.08
N ALA A 300 7.27 -19.40 4.14
CA ALA A 300 7.28 -20.44 3.13
C ALA A 300 8.52 -20.36 2.24
N ILE A 301 8.90 -19.15 1.81
CA ILE A 301 10.11 -18.93 1.00
C ILE A 301 11.35 -19.31 1.79
N LEU A 302 11.55 -18.75 2.99
CA LEU A 302 12.72 -19.02 3.83
C LEU A 302 12.88 -20.51 4.16
N SER A 303 11.77 -21.21 4.40
CA SER A 303 11.75 -22.64 4.67
C SER A 303 12.15 -23.46 3.44
N ARG A 304 11.65 -23.09 2.25
CA ARG A 304 11.89 -23.83 0.99
C ARG A 304 13.29 -23.60 0.41
N THR A 305 13.87 -22.41 0.62
CA THR A 305 15.23 -22.08 0.16
C THR A 305 16.32 -22.50 1.16
N GLY A 306 15.94 -22.94 2.36
CA GLY A 306 16.90 -23.33 3.40
C GLY A 306 17.58 -22.15 4.10
N LEU A 307 17.16 -20.91 3.83
CA LEU A 307 17.67 -19.71 4.52
C LEU A 307 17.27 -19.67 6.00
N LEU A 308 16.16 -20.33 6.37
CA LEU A 308 15.77 -20.48 7.76
C LEU A 308 16.68 -21.51 8.44
N LYS A 309 17.69 -21.05 9.19
CA LYS A 309 18.54 -21.94 9.99
C LYS A 309 17.68 -22.60 11.09
N PRO A 310 17.79 -23.93 11.29
CA PRO A 310 17.12 -24.57 12.42
C PRO A 310 17.66 -23.93 13.72
N LEU A 311 16.76 -23.51 14.60
CA LEU A 311 17.15 -23.04 15.93
C LEU A 311 17.99 -24.14 16.58
N ASN A 312 19.26 -23.83 16.91
CA ASN A 312 20.11 -24.72 17.69
C ASN A 312 19.46 -24.88 19.08
N THR A 313 18.58 -25.86 19.22
CA THR A 313 18.19 -26.38 20.52
C THR A 313 19.38 -27.18 21.03
N ASN A 314 20.21 -26.55 21.88
CA ASN A 314 21.13 -27.31 22.71
C ASN A 314 20.31 -28.39 23.45
N PRO A 315 20.67 -29.69 23.41
CA PRO A 315 19.91 -30.77 24.05
C PRO A 315 19.95 -30.75 25.59
N SER A 316 20.29 -29.63 26.21
CA SER A 316 20.60 -29.54 27.64
C SER A 316 19.75 -28.47 28.34
N SER A 317 18.44 -28.63 28.24
CA SER A 317 17.49 -28.20 29.27
C SER A 317 16.12 -28.78 28.92
N ASN A 318 15.84 -29.99 29.41
CA ASN A 318 14.48 -30.50 29.50
C ASN A 318 13.78 -29.88 30.72
N PRO A 319 12.80 -28.99 30.57
CA PRO A 319 11.63 -29.03 31.42
C PRO A 319 10.65 -30.00 30.77
N SER A 320 10.42 -31.12 31.45
CA SER A 320 9.46 -32.16 31.09
C SER A 320 8.08 -31.53 30.84
N GLY A 321 7.62 -31.49 29.59
CA GLY A 321 6.25 -31.08 29.28
C GLY A 321 6.09 -30.23 28.02
N ALA A 322 6.56 -30.70 26.87
CA ALA A 322 6.08 -30.18 25.58
C ALA A 322 6.07 -31.34 24.58
N THR A 323 4.88 -31.86 24.33
CA THR A 323 4.57 -32.88 23.36
C THR A 323 5.06 -32.45 21.98
N SER A 324 5.83 -33.33 21.35
CA SER A 324 6.28 -33.24 19.96
C SER A 324 5.09 -33.31 19.01
N GLN A 325 4.50 -32.18 18.64
CA GLN A 325 3.57 -32.06 17.53
C GLN A 325 3.72 -30.71 16.84
N ALA A 326 3.99 -30.78 15.52
CA ALA A 326 3.64 -29.85 14.46
C ALA A 326 4.82 -29.52 13.54
N VAL A 327 5.16 -30.47 12.65
CA VAL A 327 5.49 -30.08 11.27
C VAL A 327 4.14 -29.78 10.64
N SER A 328 3.69 -28.52 10.71
CA SER A 328 2.43 -28.12 10.07
C SER A 328 2.59 -28.23 8.55
N ARG A 329 1.78 -29.08 7.94
CA ARG A 329 1.60 -29.06 6.50
C ARG A 329 0.91 -27.73 6.17
N ILE A 330 1.46 -26.98 5.22
CA ILE A 330 0.84 -25.78 4.65
C ILE A 330 -0.54 -26.20 4.14
N GLY A 331 -1.59 -25.84 4.89
CA GLY A 331 -2.96 -26.33 4.72
C GLY A 331 -3.77 -26.42 6.01
N ASP A 332 -3.13 -26.48 7.18
CA ASP A 332 -3.82 -26.65 8.48
C ASP A 332 -4.09 -25.34 9.24
N SER A 333 -3.51 -24.22 8.83
CA SER A 333 -3.96 -22.90 9.27
C SER A 333 -5.01 -22.41 8.28
N SER A 334 -6.28 -22.42 8.70
CA SER A 334 -7.36 -21.72 8.00
C SER A 334 -6.84 -20.37 7.51
N ALA A 335 -6.86 -20.11 6.20
CA ALA A 335 -6.43 -18.83 5.64
C ALA A 335 -7.13 -17.71 6.43
N THR A 336 -6.38 -17.04 7.30
CA THR A 336 -6.93 -15.96 8.09
C THR A 336 -6.94 -14.69 7.22
N TRP A 337 -7.93 -13.81 7.43
CA TRP A 337 -8.05 -12.53 6.69
C TRP A 337 -6.77 -11.67 6.71
N ASP A 338 -5.89 -11.96 7.67
CA ASP A 338 -4.65 -11.27 7.97
C ASP A 338 -3.47 -11.68 7.05
N GLU A 339 -3.74 -12.53 6.04
CA GLU A 339 -2.72 -13.13 5.16
C GLU A 339 -2.59 -12.51 3.77
N TYR A 340 -3.38 -11.48 3.46
CA TYR A 340 -3.32 -10.79 2.18
C TYR A 340 -3.07 -9.29 2.38
N PRO A 341 -2.42 -8.60 1.42
CA PRO A 341 -2.39 -7.14 1.43
C PRO A 341 -3.83 -6.65 1.36
N ASN A 342 -4.23 -5.86 2.35
CA ASN A 342 -5.61 -5.41 2.45
C ASN A 342 -5.77 -4.12 1.65
N SER A 343 -6.68 -4.16 0.68
CA SER A 343 -7.26 -2.99 0.01
C SER A 343 -8.04 -2.13 1.02
N ARG A 344 -8.59 -0.99 0.57
CA ARG A 344 -9.55 -0.20 1.35
C ARG A 344 -10.76 -1.01 1.84
N TRP A 345 -11.05 -2.16 1.25
CA TRP A 345 -12.14 -3.06 1.64
C TRP A 345 -11.69 -4.25 2.51
N GLY A 346 -10.43 -4.25 2.97
CA GLY A 346 -9.91 -5.27 3.87
C GLY A 346 -10.12 -4.92 5.35
N ASP A 347 -9.68 -5.84 6.21
CA ASP A 347 -9.77 -5.66 7.67
C ASP A 347 -8.85 -4.54 8.16
N ALA A 348 -9.40 -3.47 8.74
CA ALA A 348 -8.65 -2.34 9.30
C ALA A 348 -7.78 -2.72 10.51
N ARG A 349 -8.00 -3.90 11.08
CA ARG A 349 -7.16 -4.47 12.14
C ARG A 349 -5.92 -5.14 11.59
N SER A 350 -5.86 -5.47 10.30
CA SER A 350 -4.66 -6.11 9.75
C SER A 350 -3.48 -5.13 9.76
N PRO A 351 -2.27 -5.58 10.14
CA PRO A 351 -1.04 -4.82 9.94
C PRO A 351 -0.75 -4.49 8.47
N ALA A 352 -1.31 -5.28 7.56
CA ALA A 352 -1.23 -5.10 6.12
C ALA A 352 -2.40 -4.28 5.57
N PHE A 353 -3.19 -3.63 6.44
CA PHE A 353 -4.15 -2.59 6.05
C PHE A 353 -3.36 -1.42 5.47
N PHE A 354 -3.12 -1.55 4.17
CA PHE A 354 -2.35 -0.66 3.38
C PHE A 354 -3.33 0.22 2.63
N ASN A 355 -3.08 1.52 2.66
CA ASN A 355 -3.90 2.40 1.85
C ASN A 355 -3.53 2.17 0.39
N GLU A 356 -4.50 1.76 -0.42
CA GLU A 356 -4.45 1.91 -1.87
C GLU A 356 -4.28 3.38 -2.30
N SER A 357 -4.21 4.32 -1.36
CA SER A 357 -3.79 5.66 -1.63
C SER A 357 -2.27 5.82 -1.78
N SER A 358 -1.88 5.54 -3.01
CA SER A 358 -1.05 6.50 -3.73
C SER A 358 -1.88 7.76 -4.08
N TYR A 359 -3.05 8.02 -3.47
CA TYR A 359 -3.87 9.22 -3.73
C TYR A 359 -3.30 10.48 -3.04
N THR A 360 -2.33 10.35 -2.13
CA THR A 360 -1.46 11.49 -1.77
C THR A 360 -0.42 11.78 -2.88
N GLN A 361 -0.22 10.83 -3.79
CA GLN A 361 0.42 11.03 -5.10
C GLN A 361 -0.67 11.13 -6.18
N ILE A 362 -1.69 12.01 -6.03
CA ILE A 362 -2.30 12.56 -7.25
C ILE A 362 -1.20 13.37 -7.91
N ASN A 363 -0.37 12.68 -8.71
CA ASN A 363 0.38 13.22 -9.83
C ASN A 363 -0.49 14.32 -10.41
N LYS A 364 0.07 15.53 -10.48
CA LYS A 364 -0.59 16.74 -10.99
C LYS A 364 -1.60 16.33 -12.06
N ILE A 365 -2.88 16.62 -11.81
CA ILE A 365 -3.98 16.30 -12.73
C ILE A 365 -3.50 16.77 -14.10
N SER A 366 -3.32 15.81 -15.00
CA SER A 366 -2.81 16.09 -16.33
C SER A 366 -3.73 17.10 -17.01
N SER A 367 -3.22 17.87 -17.96
CA SER A 367 -4.05 18.75 -18.78
C SER A 367 -5.23 18.00 -19.43
N LEU A 368 -5.05 16.70 -19.70
CA LEU A 368 -6.10 15.79 -20.16
C LEU A 368 -7.18 15.52 -19.09
N GLN A 369 -6.79 15.26 -17.85
CA GLN A 369 -7.77 15.06 -16.77
C GLN A 369 -8.50 16.36 -16.40
N ILE A 370 -7.83 17.53 -16.43
CA ILE A 370 -8.51 18.83 -16.25
C ILE A 370 -9.54 19.05 -17.36
N SER A 371 -9.23 18.68 -18.61
CA SER A 371 -10.18 18.83 -19.71
C SER A 371 -11.36 17.85 -19.61
N GLN A 372 -11.13 16.64 -19.07
CA GLN A 372 -12.19 15.66 -18.81
C GLN A 372 -13.08 16.04 -17.63
N TRP A 373 -12.49 16.48 -16.52
CA TRP A 373 -13.21 16.80 -15.27
C TRP A 373 -13.83 18.19 -15.28
N GLY A 374 -13.28 19.10 -16.08
CA GLY A 374 -13.72 20.47 -16.19
C GLY A 374 -13.36 21.33 -14.96
N ILE A 375 -13.95 22.52 -14.91
CA ILE A 375 -13.72 23.54 -13.89
C ILE A 375 -15.07 23.82 -13.19
N PRO A 376 -15.45 23.01 -12.18
CA PRO A 376 -16.76 23.11 -11.56
C PRO A 376 -16.90 24.41 -10.76
N LYS A 377 -18.04 25.10 -10.92
CA LYS A 377 -18.38 26.35 -10.22
C LYS A 377 -19.78 26.32 -9.60
N SER A 378 -20.50 25.22 -9.78
CA SER A 378 -21.86 25.02 -9.35
C SER A 378 -22.14 23.54 -9.14
N LEU A 379 -23.19 23.22 -8.38
CA LEU A 379 -23.62 21.83 -8.20
C LEU A 379 -24.00 21.17 -9.53
N SER A 380 -24.57 21.93 -10.48
CA SER A 380 -24.87 21.42 -11.82
C SER A 380 -23.62 20.89 -12.53
N HIS A 381 -22.47 21.57 -12.41
CA HIS A 381 -21.23 21.09 -13.02
C HIS A 381 -20.75 19.78 -12.39
N LEU A 382 -20.93 19.62 -11.06
CA LEU A 382 -20.62 18.35 -10.39
C LEU A 382 -21.59 17.24 -10.81
N ASN A 383 -22.88 17.55 -10.91
CA ASN A 383 -23.89 16.59 -11.36
C ASN A 383 -23.56 16.09 -12.78
N ASP A 384 -23.18 16.99 -13.68
CA ASP A 384 -22.76 16.64 -15.04
C ASP A 384 -21.49 15.78 -15.03
N LEU A 385 -20.48 16.14 -14.23
CA LEU A 385 -19.24 15.38 -14.10
C LEU A 385 -19.49 13.93 -13.65
N PHE A 386 -20.21 13.75 -12.55
CA PHE A 386 -20.52 12.43 -12.02
C PHE A 386 -21.47 11.65 -12.95
N SER A 387 -22.38 12.33 -13.66
CA SER A 387 -23.22 11.68 -14.67
C SER A 387 -22.40 11.14 -15.84
N LYS A 388 -21.43 11.92 -16.35
CA LYS A 388 -20.51 11.47 -17.40
C LYS A 388 -19.70 10.26 -16.97
N TYR A 389 -19.21 10.27 -15.73
CA TYR A 389 -18.51 9.13 -15.14
C TYR A 389 -19.40 7.88 -15.09
N CYS A 390 -20.62 8.02 -14.56
CA CYS A 390 -21.58 6.91 -14.48
C CYS A 390 -22.12 6.45 -15.84
N LYS A 391 -21.84 7.17 -16.94
CA LYS A 391 -22.21 6.79 -18.32
C LYS A 391 -21.04 6.24 -19.14
N ASP A 392 -19.90 5.99 -18.51
CA ASP A 392 -18.64 5.58 -19.18
C ASP A 392 -18.09 6.63 -20.18
N GLU A 393 -18.53 7.89 -20.12
CA GLU A 393 -18.00 8.96 -20.99
C GLU A 393 -16.61 9.44 -20.53
N ILE A 394 -16.33 9.30 -19.23
CA ILE A 394 -15.00 9.50 -18.64
C ILE A 394 -14.62 8.28 -17.80
N SER A 395 -13.33 7.95 -17.78
CA SER A 395 -12.83 6.73 -17.17
C SER A 395 -12.56 6.84 -15.68
N SER A 396 -12.44 8.06 -15.14
CA SER A 396 -11.97 8.29 -13.77
C SER A 396 -12.48 9.60 -13.17
N LEU A 397 -12.44 9.66 -11.84
CA LEU A 397 -12.70 10.83 -11.01
C LEU A 397 -11.51 11.10 -10.08
N PRO A 398 -11.47 12.23 -9.35
CA PRO A 398 -10.44 12.47 -8.34
C PRO A 398 -10.29 11.35 -7.30
N TRP A 399 -11.35 10.60 -7.02
CA TRP A 399 -11.37 9.53 -6.01
C TRP A 399 -11.19 8.11 -6.55
N THR A 400 -11.34 7.92 -7.88
CA THR A 400 -11.37 6.58 -8.48
C THR A 400 -10.66 6.56 -9.82
N SER A 401 -9.78 5.57 -10.03
CA SER A 401 -9.11 5.35 -11.31
C SER A 401 -9.89 4.46 -12.27
N ASP A 402 -10.85 3.68 -11.75
CA ASP A 402 -11.62 2.70 -12.48
C ASP A 402 -13.09 3.10 -12.54
N ASN A 403 -13.80 2.70 -13.59
CA ASN A 403 -15.21 3.02 -13.75
C ASN A 403 -16.12 2.09 -12.93
N ILE A 404 -17.06 2.71 -12.21
CA ILE A 404 -18.12 2.09 -11.39
C ILE A 404 -18.97 1.05 -12.15
N ASN A 405 -19.06 1.13 -13.47
CA ASN A 405 -19.98 0.33 -14.27
C ASN A 405 -19.49 -1.08 -14.64
N SER A 406 -18.19 -1.37 -14.48
CA SER A 406 -17.59 -2.64 -14.92
C SER A 406 -18.21 -3.89 -14.30
N ARG A 407 -18.96 -3.76 -13.20
CA ARG A 407 -19.54 -4.88 -12.42
C ARG A 407 -21.03 -4.71 -12.09
N ASN A 408 -21.72 -3.76 -12.75
CA ASN A 408 -23.13 -3.47 -12.52
C ASN A 408 -24.03 -3.95 -13.67
N SER A 409 -25.29 -4.28 -13.35
CA SER A 409 -26.32 -4.62 -14.34
C SER A 409 -26.69 -3.38 -15.18
N ASP A 410 -27.29 -3.57 -16.35
CA ASP A 410 -27.75 -2.44 -17.19
C ASP A 410 -28.74 -1.54 -16.44
N PHE A 411 -29.63 -2.15 -15.63
CA PHE A 411 -30.51 -1.41 -14.72
C PHE A 411 -29.71 -0.59 -13.70
N GLY A 412 -28.69 -1.20 -13.09
CA GLY A 412 -27.83 -0.50 -12.14
C GLY A 412 -27.12 0.71 -12.76
N LYS A 413 -26.57 0.55 -13.96
CA LYS A 413 -25.94 1.65 -14.72
C LYS A 413 -26.92 2.78 -15.00
N GLU A 414 -28.15 2.45 -15.40
CA GLU A 414 -29.21 3.42 -15.66
C GLU A 414 -29.52 4.25 -14.40
N VAL A 415 -29.69 3.60 -13.25
CA VAL A 415 -29.98 4.29 -11.98
C VAL A 415 -28.79 5.13 -11.54
N LEU A 416 -27.57 4.57 -11.55
CA LEU A 416 -26.35 5.28 -11.14
C LEU A 416 -26.15 6.58 -11.95
N ALA A 417 -26.50 6.56 -13.25
CA ALA A 417 -26.41 7.74 -14.11
C ALA A 417 -27.48 8.81 -13.84
N MET A 418 -28.59 8.50 -13.14
CA MET A 418 -29.62 9.47 -12.76
C MET A 418 -29.33 10.17 -11.44
N LEU A 419 -28.75 9.45 -10.48
CA LEU A 419 -28.51 9.92 -9.10
C LEU A 419 -27.80 11.28 -9.00
N PRO A 420 -26.77 11.60 -9.83
CA PRO A 420 -26.10 12.90 -9.75
C PRO A 420 -27.03 14.08 -9.93
N ASN A 421 -28.09 13.97 -10.74
CA ASN A 421 -29.06 15.06 -10.94
C ASN A 421 -29.81 15.45 -9.66
N PHE A 422 -29.79 14.59 -8.65
CA PHE A 422 -30.45 14.78 -7.36
C PHE A 422 -29.45 15.05 -6.22
N GLY A 423 -28.18 15.30 -6.53
CA GLY A 423 -27.15 15.58 -5.53
C GLY A 423 -26.67 14.34 -4.78
N ILE A 424 -26.79 13.16 -5.42
CA ILE A 424 -26.19 11.89 -5.00
C ILE A 424 -25.08 11.58 -6.00
N TRP A 425 -23.83 11.60 -5.57
CA TRP A 425 -22.65 11.49 -6.45
C TRP A 425 -21.91 10.16 -6.22
N PRO A 426 -22.18 9.11 -7.03
CA PRO A 426 -21.64 7.78 -6.80
C PRO A 426 -20.12 7.68 -6.95
N LEU A 427 -19.49 6.92 -6.06
CA LEU A 427 -18.06 6.62 -6.06
C LEU A 427 -17.81 5.14 -6.36
N ALA A 428 -18.53 4.26 -5.67
CA ALA A 428 -18.40 2.82 -5.81
C ALA A 428 -19.77 2.15 -5.67
N SER A 429 -19.98 1.06 -6.40
CA SER A 429 -21.19 0.25 -6.27
C SER A 429 -20.92 -1.17 -6.72
N GLN A 430 -21.60 -2.12 -6.08
CA GLN A 430 -21.65 -3.50 -6.54
C GLN A 430 -23.08 -4.03 -6.42
N ARG A 431 -23.45 -4.95 -7.31
CA ARG A 431 -24.74 -5.65 -7.27
C ARG A 431 -24.72 -6.81 -6.27
N ALA A 432 -25.89 -7.24 -5.81
CA ALA A 432 -25.97 -8.46 -5.01
C ALA A 432 -25.84 -9.71 -5.89
N ILE A 433 -25.26 -10.77 -5.33
CA ILE A 433 -25.06 -12.06 -5.98
C ILE A 433 -25.41 -13.18 -4.99
N ASP A 434 -26.31 -14.07 -5.41
CA ASP A 434 -26.69 -15.28 -4.68
C ASP A 434 -26.06 -16.52 -5.31
N GLY A 435 -24.78 -16.78 -5.02
CA GLY A 435 -24.12 -18.04 -5.35
C GLY A 435 -23.78 -18.21 -6.83
N ILE A 436 -22.93 -17.34 -7.36
CA ILE A 436 -22.34 -17.53 -8.70
C ILE A 436 -21.18 -18.52 -8.63
N THR A 437 -20.88 -19.21 -9.72
CA THR A 437 -19.75 -20.16 -9.73
C THR A 437 -18.43 -19.41 -9.53
N SER A 438 -17.53 -19.96 -8.72
CA SER A 438 -16.13 -19.46 -8.56
C SER A 438 -15.36 -19.32 -9.87
N ASN A 439 -15.73 -20.08 -10.91
CA ASN A 439 -15.13 -20.03 -12.24
C ASN A 439 -15.78 -18.99 -13.17
N ASP A 440 -16.75 -18.21 -12.68
CA ASP A 440 -17.38 -17.19 -13.48
C ASP A 440 -16.35 -16.15 -13.96
N PRO A 441 -16.33 -15.81 -15.27
CA PRO A 441 -15.28 -14.99 -15.85
C PRO A 441 -15.28 -13.53 -15.37
N GLU A 442 -16.42 -13.02 -14.90
CA GLU A 442 -16.56 -11.61 -14.49
C GLU A 442 -16.49 -11.45 -12.97
N LEU A 443 -17.15 -12.35 -12.22
CA LEU A 443 -17.41 -12.18 -10.79
C LEU A 443 -16.89 -13.36 -9.95
N GLY A 444 -16.45 -14.43 -10.60
CA GLY A 444 -15.86 -15.60 -9.95
C GLY A 444 -14.46 -15.31 -9.42
N TRP A 445 -14.18 -15.80 -8.22
CA TRP A 445 -12.86 -15.78 -7.62
C TRP A 445 -12.67 -16.96 -6.66
N GLY A 446 -11.42 -17.22 -6.29
CA GLY A 446 -11.02 -18.28 -5.37
C GLY A 446 -10.98 -19.67 -6.01
N PRO A 447 -10.85 -20.74 -5.19
CA PRO A 447 -10.70 -22.10 -5.68
C PRO A 447 -11.86 -22.56 -6.59
N ALA A 448 -11.52 -23.33 -7.62
CA ALA A 448 -12.50 -23.88 -8.54
C ALA A 448 -13.56 -24.76 -7.83
N ASN A 449 -14.76 -24.80 -8.40
CA ASN A 449 -15.93 -25.56 -7.92
C ASN A 449 -16.53 -25.05 -6.60
N GLY A 450 -16.18 -23.84 -6.16
CA GLY A 450 -16.92 -23.11 -5.13
C GLY A 450 -17.99 -22.16 -5.68
N TYR A 451 -18.63 -21.44 -4.75
CA TYR A 451 -19.63 -20.42 -5.03
C TYR A 451 -19.27 -19.10 -4.37
N VAL A 452 -19.49 -18.00 -5.08
CA VAL A 452 -19.25 -16.61 -4.64
C VAL A 452 -20.57 -15.88 -4.43
N TYR A 453 -20.61 -15.05 -3.40
CA TYR A 453 -21.76 -14.28 -2.95
C TYR A 453 -21.36 -12.84 -2.70
N GLN A 454 -22.30 -11.91 -2.93
CA GLN A 454 -22.11 -10.48 -2.72
C GLN A 454 -23.38 -9.84 -2.17
N ARG A 455 -23.24 -8.92 -1.22
CA ARG A 455 -24.30 -7.96 -0.88
C ARG A 455 -24.23 -6.78 -1.85
N SER A 456 -25.37 -6.21 -2.23
CA SER A 456 -25.36 -4.95 -2.96
C SER A 456 -24.87 -3.84 -2.03
N PHE A 457 -24.03 -2.94 -2.52
CA PHE A 457 -23.75 -1.67 -1.83
C PHE A 457 -23.63 -0.52 -2.82
N ILE A 458 -23.78 0.69 -2.30
CA ILE A 458 -23.42 1.91 -3.00
C ILE A 458 -22.74 2.87 -2.01
N GLU A 459 -21.65 3.47 -2.46
CA GLU A 459 -20.95 4.55 -1.77
C GLU A 459 -21.00 5.79 -2.63
N PHE A 460 -21.34 6.92 -2.03
CA PHE A 460 -21.53 8.18 -2.73
C PHE A 460 -21.32 9.36 -1.81
N PHE A 461 -21.03 10.50 -2.42
CA PHE A 461 -21.15 11.78 -1.74
C PHE A 461 -22.56 12.34 -1.85
N ALA A 462 -23.02 13.06 -0.83
CA ALA A 462 -24.33 13.69 -0.82
C ALA A 462 -24.33 15.06 -0.14
N THR A 463 -25.25 15.91 -0.56
CA THR A 463 -25.55 17.16 0.16
C THR A 463 -26.22 16.86 1.51
N GLU A 464 -26.13 17.80 2.45
CA GLU A 464 -26.77 17.71 3.78
C GLU A 464 -28.27 17.35 3.71
N ALA A 465 -29.00 17.96 2.77
CA ALA A 465 -30.44 17.73 2.61
C ALA A 465 -30.74 16.28 2.21
N ILE A 466 -29.92 15.71 1.32
CA ILE A 466 -30.05 14.33 0.86
C ILE A 466 -29.61 13.35 1.95
N ALA A 467 -28.49 13.62 2.62
CA ALA A 467 -28.01 12.81 3.75
C ALA A 467 -29.07 12.70 4.86
N SER A 468 -29.72 13.82 5.19
CA SER A 468 -30.81 13.87 6.18
C SER A 468 -32.03 13.05 5.74
N LYS A 469 -32.38 13.07 4.44
CA LYS A 469 -33.49 12.28 3.90
C LYS A 469 -33.16 10.78 3.95
N ILE A 470 -31.95 10.39 3.57
CA ILE A 470 -31.46 9.01 3.65
C ILE A 470 -31.49 8.51 5.09
N LEU A 471 -30.99 9.29 6.05
CA LEU A 471 -30.97 8.88 7.45
C LEU A 471 -32.39 8.56 7.96
N LYS A 472 -33.36 9.44 7.68
CA LYS A 472 -34.77 9.22 8.05
C LYS A 472 -35.38 7.99 7.38
N LEU A 473 -35.00 7.72 6.13
CA LEU A 473 -35.48 6.56 5.38
C LEU A 473 -34.94 5.25 5.97
N LEU A 474 -33.67 5.23 6.39
CA LEU A 474 -32.98 4.03 6.82
C LEU A 474 -33.07 3.75 8.33
N GLU A 475 -33.33 4.76 9.17
CA GLU A 475 -33.30 4.66 10.64
C GLU A 475 -34.18 3.52 11.20
N ASN A 476 -35.31 3.22 10.53
CA ASN A 476 -36.24 2.17 10.95
C ASN A 476 -36.13 0.88 10.11
N SER A 477 -35.25 0.83 9.11
CA SER A 477 -35.12 -0.34 8.24
C SER A 477 -34.12 -1.34 8.80
N THR A 478 -34.48 -2.62 8.74
CA THR A 478 -33.57 -3.74 9.02
C THR A 478 -32.96 -4.34 7.75
N ASP A 479 -33.49 -3.95 6.59
CA ASP A 479 -33.03 -4.42 5.28
C ASP A 479 -31.70 -3.79 4.86
N TYR A 480 -31.33 -2.66 5.47
CA TYR A 480 -30.16 -1.88 5.10
C TYR A 480 -29.23 -1.63 6.28
N SER A 481 -27.93 -1.72 6.01
CA SER A 481 -26.88 -1.26 6.90
C SER A 481 -26.20 -0.04 6.27
N TYR A 482 -25.85 0.96 7.07
CA TYR A 482 -25.28 2.20 6.55
C TYR A 482 -24.15 2.76 7.41
N TYR A 483 -23.30 3.56 6.76
CA TYR A 483 -22.30 4.41 7.38
C TYR A 483 -22.39 5.80 6.74
N LEU A 484 -22.57 6.83 7.56
CA LEU A 484 -22.58 8.22 7.14
C LEU A 484 -21.43 8.93 7.87
N SER A 485 -20.66 9.73 7.15
CA SER A 485 -19.58 10.54 7.69
C SER A 485 -19.74 11.99 7.25
N LYS A 486 -19.61 12.91 8.20
CA LYS A 486 -19.41 14.33 7.94
C LYS A 486 -18.14 14.80 8.63
N GLN A 487 -17.24 15.41 7.89
CA GLN A 487 -16.01 15.94 8.47
C GLN A 487 -16.28 17.29 9.16
N ASP A 488 -15.72 17.46 10.36
CA ASP A 488 -15.69 18.75 11.03
C ASP A 488 -14.64 19.64 10.35
N PRO A 489 -15.03 20.81 9.79
CA PRO A 489 -14.10 21.68 9.07
C PRO A 489 -13.02 22.31 9.96
N ILE A 490 -13.19 22.31 11.29
CA ILE A 490 -12.23 22.90 12.23
C ILE A 490 -11.26 21.83 12.73
N THR A 491 -11.77 20.69 13.20
CA THR A 491 -10.94 19.63 13.81
C THR A 491 -10.40 18.64 12.79
N ASN A 492 -10.95 18.63 11.57
CA ASN A 492 -10.69 17.64 10.52
C ASN A 492 -11.06 16.20 10.92
N GLU A 493 -11.82 16.04 12.01
CA GLU A 493 -12.28 14.75 12.51
C GLU A 493 -13.68 14.42 11.97
N PRO A 494 -13.94 13.19 11.52
CA PRO A 494 -15.23 12.77 10.99
C PRO A 494 -16.21 12.43 12.11
N HIS A 495 -17.43 12.92 11.99
CA HIS A 495 -18.56 12.46 12.76
C HIS A 495 -19.24 11.30 12.02
N ILE A 496 -19.13 10.09 12.59
CA ILE A 496 -19.70 8.86 12.00
C ILE A 496 -21.03 8.49 12.63
N ILE A 497 -22.04 8.26 11.78
CA ILE A 497 -23.36 7.73 12.13
C ILE A 497 -23.54 6.39 11.42
N SER A 498 -23.89 5.32 12.15
CA SER A 498 -24.06 3.98 11.57
C SER A 498 -25.02 3.12 12.36
N ASN A 499 -25.84 2.32 11.66
CA ASN A 499 -26.64 1.23 12.24
C ASN A 499 -26.01 -0.16 12.03
N ALA A 500 -24.85 -0.23 11.36
CA ALA A 500 -24.20 -1.48 10.97
C ALA A 500 -23.44 -2.15 12.14
N VAL A 501 -23.18 -1.39 13.22
CA VAL A 501 -22.55 -1.91 14.44
C VAL A 501 -23.63 -2.55 15.31
N VAL A 502 -23.77 -3.86 15.23
CA VAL A 502 -24.84 -4.63 15.92
C VAL A 502 -24.49 -4.91 17.39
N SER A 503 -23.20 -4.99 17.73
CA SER A 503 -22.71 -5.12 19.13
C SER A 503 -21.24 -4.71 19.24
N GLU A 504 -20.71 -4.53 20.45
CA GLU A 504 -19.28 -4.23 20.68
C GLU A 504 -18.34 -5.26 20.02
N ASN A 505 -18.80 -6.51 19.84
CA ASN A 505 -18.04 -7.61 19.25
C ASN A 505 -18.22 -7.76 17.73
N ILE A 506 -19.24 -7.15 17.11
CA ILE A 506 -19.54 -7.26 15.68
C ILE A 506 -19.44 -5.86 15.06
N GLN A 507 -18.24 -5.55 14.57
CA GLN A 507 -17.91 -4.22 14.05
C GLN A 507 -17.80 -4.18 12.51
N SER A 508 -17.79 -5.35 11.85
CA SER A 508 -17.62 -5.47 10.40
C SER A 508 -18.79 -6.18 9.72
N THR A 509 -19.11 -5.70 8.51
CA THR A 509 -20.10 -6.28 7.61
C THR A 509 -19.37 -6.89 6.41
N ALA A 510 -19.57 -8.19 6.17
CA ALA A 510 -19.04 -8.85 4.98
C ALA A 510 -19.82 -8.40 3.73
N LEU A 511 -19.10 -7.88 2.74
CA LEU A 511 -19.66 -7.45 1.46
C LEU A 511 -19.59 -8.56 0.41
N CYS A 512 -18.47 -9.30 0.38
CA CYS A 512 -18.23 -10.39 -0.57
C CYS A 512 -17.68 -11.60 0.18
N TRP A 513 -18.21 -12.79 -0.11
CA TRP A 513 -17.72 -14.05 0.45
C TRP A 513 -17.85 -15.20 -0.54
N GLY A 514 -17.13 -16.29 -0.28
CA GLY A 514 -17.07 -17.47 -1.10
C GLY A 514 -17.02 -18.72 -0.24
N VAL A 515 -17.71 -19.76 -0.71
CA VAL A 515 -17.74 -21.10 -0.11
C VAL A 515 -17.09 -22.04 -1.10
N PHE A 516 -15.95 -22.61 -0.70
CA PHE A 516 -15.10 -23.41 -1.58
C PHE A 516 -14.92 -24.83 -1.04
N PRO A 517 -14.75 -25.84 -1.92
CA PRO A 517 -14.46 -27.20 -1.48
C PRO A 517 -13.20 -27.25 -0.60
N SER A 518 -13.27 -27.96 0.51
CA SER A 518 -12.13 -28.20 1.41
C SER A 518 -11.48 -26.92 1.98
N SER A 519 -12.22 -25.81 2.04
CA SER A 519 -11.77 -24.54 2.63
C SER A 519 -12.83 -24.01 3.60
N PRO A 520 -12.45 -23.27 4.66
CA PRO A 520 -13.40 -22.42 5.37
C PRO A 520 -14.01 -21.37 4.43
N VAL A 521 -15.11 -20.76 4.85
CA VAL A 521 -15.71 -19.61 4.14
C VAL A 521 -14.69 -18.49 4.06
N ILE A 522 -14.45 -17.98 2.84
CA ILE A 522 -13.55 -16.86 2.56
C ILE A 522 -14.41 -15.59 2.34
N GLN A 523 -14.01 -14.42 2.79
CA GLN A 523 -14.61 -13.09 2.78
C GLN A 523 -13.54 -12.20 2.17
N SER A 524 -13.76 -11.79 0.92
CA SER A 524 -12.76 -11.01 0.18
C SER A 524 -12.91 -9.50 0.37
N ALA A 525 -14.09 -9.05 0.81
CA ALA A 525 -14.36 -7.65 1.08
C ALA A 525 -15.27 -7.50 2.30
N LEU A 526 -14.92 -6.56 3.16
CA LEU A 526 -15.68 -6.15 4.33
C LEU A 526 -15.69 -4.63 4.44
N ILE A 527 -16.65 -4.13 5.20
CA ILE A 527 -16.68 -2.74 5.63
C ILE A 527 -16.93 -2.71 7.13
N ASP A 528 -16.16 -1.90 7.83
CA ASP A 528 -16.28 -1.69 9.25
C ASP A 528 -16.23 -0.19 9.56
N LYS A 529 -16.64 0.17 10.78
CA LYS A 529 -16.72 1.58 11.19
C LYS A 529 -15.35 2.27 11.14
N LEU A 530 -14.31 1.59 11.58
CA LEU A 530 -12.95 2.16 11.67
C LEU A 530 -12.40 2.40 10.26
N ASN A 531 -12.53 1.42 9.37
CA ASN A 531 -12.17 1.52 7.97
C ASN A 531 -12.88 2.71 7.30
N PHE A 532 -14.19 2.78 7.44
CA PHE A 532 -14.98 3.87 6.88
C PHE A 532 -14.59 5.24 7.45
N GLU A 533 -14.22 5.30 8.73
CA GLU A 533 -13.73 6.53 9.37
C GLU A 533 -12.43 7.04 8.72
N TYR A 534 -11.43 6.17 8.58
CA TYR A 534 -10.16 6.51 7.92
C TYR A 534 -10.37 6.89 6.46
N TRP A 535 -11.15 6.11 5.72
CA TRP A 535 -11.47 6.40 4.32
C TRP A 535 -12.19 7.75 4.20
N SER A 536 -13.13 8.06 5.10
CA SER A 536 -13.88 9.32 5.02
C SER A 536 -12.99 10.56 5.14
N LYS A 537 -11.97 10.52 6.02
CA LYS A 537 -10.98 11.61 6.14
C LYS A 537 -10.24 11.81 4.82
N GLU A 538 -9.81 10.73 4.21
CA GLU A 538 -9.07 10.77 2.95
C GLU A 538 -9.96 11.20 1.77
N ALA A 539 -11.17 10.66 1.67
CA ALA A 539 -12.10 10.99 0.60
C ALA A 539 -12.39 12.50 0.56
N ILE A 540 -12.55 13.14 1.72
CA ILE A 540 -12.72 14.60 1.81
C ILE A 540 -11.40 15.34 1.55
N GLN A 541 -10.26 14.83 2.02
CA GLN A 541 -8.95 15.41 1.67
C GLN A 541 -8.73 15.44 0.15
N LEU A 542 -9.20 14.43 -0.60
CA LEU A 542 -9.10 14.41 -2.06
C LEU A 542 -9.92 15.50 -2.75
N TRP A 543 -11.03 15.96 -2.14
CA TRP A 543 -11.71 17.17 -2.61
C TRP A 543 -10.81 18.40 -2.51
N ARG A 544 -10.07 18.56 -1.40
CA ARG A 544 -9.15 19.69 -1.19
C ARG A 544 -7.98 19.65 -2.15
N VAL A 545 -7.41 18.46 -2.35
CA VAL A 545 -6.39 18.22 -3.36
C VAL A 545 -6.86 18.68 -4.74
N TRP A 546 -8.07 18.28 -5.12
CA TRP A 546 -8.64 18.68 -6.40
C TRP A 546 -8.88 20.20 -6.47
N ALA A 547 -9.42 20.81 -5.40
CA ALA A 547 -9.63 22.25 -5.31
C ALA A 547 -8.33 23.05 -5.49
N ASP A 548 -7.26 22.65 -4.80
CA ASP A 548 -5.96 23.33 -4.88
C ASP A 548 -5.35 23.24 -6.29
N GLN A 549 -5.51 22.11 -6.96
CA GLN A 549 -5.10 21.93 -8.34
C GLN A 549 -5.91 22.80 -9.32
N LEU A 550 -7.22 22.93 -9.11
CA LEU A 550 -8.06 23.84 -9.89
C LEU A 550 -7.72 25.31 -9.62
N GLY A 551 -7.29 25.66 -8.40
CA GLY A 551 -6.94 27.03 -8.02
C GLY A 551 -5.78 27.65 -8.79
N VAL A 552 -4.92 26.81 -9.41
CA VAL A 552 -3.87 27.27 -10.34
C VAL A 552 -4.49 27.86 -11.62
N VAL A 553 -5.66 27.37 -12.02
CA VAL A 553 -6.36 27.77 -13.25
C VAL A 553 -7.50 28.75 -12.97
N ASP A 554 -8.30 28.49 -11.93
CA ASP A 554 -9.50 29.25 -11.60
C ASP A 554 -9.78 29.26 -10.09
N ASN A 555 -9.63 30.43 -9.48
CA ASN A 555 -9.79 30.59 -8.03
C ASN A 555 -11.25 30.50 -7.56
N ASP A 556 -12.23 30.79 -8.41
CA ASP A 556 -13.64 30.68 -8.05
C ASP A 556 -14.06 29.21 -8.00
N SER A 557 -13.54 28.40 -8.90
CA SER A 557 -13.70 26.94 -8.88
C SER A 557 -13.08 26.33 -7.63
N LYS A 558 -11.86 26.75 -7.25
CA LYS A 558 -11.24 26.35 -5.98
C LYS A 558 -12.18 26.60 -4.80
N LYS A 559 -12.65 27.84 -4.63
CA LYS A 559 -13.55 28.21 -3.53
C LYS A 559 -14.85 27.40 -3.55
N PHE A 560 -15.40 27.14 -4.72
CA PHE A 560 -16.60 26.32 -4.86
C PHE A 560 -16.34 24.88 -4.39
N VAL A 561 -15.31 24.21 -4.91
CA VAL A 561 -14.96 22.83 -4.54
C VAL A 561 -14.59 22.72 -3.06
N ASP A 562 -13.89 23.72 -2.51
CA ASP A 562 -13.62 23.82 -1.08
C ASP A 562 -14.91 23.90 -0.25
N SER A 563 -15.86 24.75 -0.63
CA SER A 563 -17.12 24.87 0.10
C SER A 563 -18.01 23.62 0.00
N VAL A 564 -17.89 22.87 -1.09
CA VAL A 564 -18.50 21.54 -1.21
C VAL A 564 -17.85 20.59 -0.20
N ALA A 565 -16.52 20.52 -0.15
CA ALA A 565 -15.79 19.68 0.80
C ALA A 565 -16.12 19.98 2.28
N ASP A 566 -16.42 21.24 2.61
CA ASP A 566 -16.84 21.65 3.97
C ASP A 566 -18.23 21.13 4.39
N SER A 567 -19.09 20.81 3.42
CA SER A 567 -20.52 20.58 3.66
C SER A 567 -21.03 19.21 3.22
N ILE A 568 -20.20 18.45 2.51
CA ILE A 568 -20.57 17.18 1.91
C ILE A 568 -20.53 16.03 2.93
N TRP A 569 -21.42 15.07 2.72
CA TRP A 569 -21.42 13.80 3.44
C TRP A 569 -20.85 12.71 2.56
N LEU A 570 -20.08 11.80 3.15
CA LEU A 570 -19.78 10.50 2.55
C LEU A 570 -20.75 9.47 3.13
N ILE A 571 -21.42 8.71 2.25
CA ILE A 571 -22.45 7.75 2.64
C ILE A 571 -22.15 6.41 1.96
N ASN A 572 -22.20 5.33 2.74
CA ASN A 572 -22.20 3.95 2.25
C ASN A 572 -23.47 3.24 2.73
N ILE A 573 -24.23 2.65 1.81
CA ILE A 573 -25.44 1.88 2.10
C ILE A 573 -25.26 0.47 1.55
N ILE A 574 -25.60 -0.52 2.36
CA ILE A 574 -25.50 -1.95 2.09
C ILE A 574 -26.90 -2.55 2.14
N GLY A 575 -27.30 -3.23 1.08
CA GLY A 575 -28.48 -4.08 1.07
C GLY A 575 -28.16 -5.44 1.69
N ASN A 576 -28.78 -5.75 2.83
CA ASN A 576 -28.47 -6.97 3.59
C ASN A 576 -29.04 -8.24 2.94
N ASP A 577 -30.16 -8.13 2.21
CA ASP A 577 -30.74 -9.25 1.48
C ASP A 577 -30.02 -9.45 0.12
N TYR A 578 -28.94 -10.23 0.15
CA TYR A 578 -28.16 -10.55 -1.05
C TYR A 578 -28.95 -11.34 -2.12
N LYS A 579 -30.15 -11.84 -1.80
CA LYS A 579 -31.02 -12.54 -2.74
C LYS A 579 -31.85 -11.59 -3.61
N ARG A 580 -31.86 -10.29 -3.30
CA ARG A 580 -32.58 -9.27 -4.05
C ARG A 580 -31.59 -8.31 -4.72
N PRO A 581 -31.08 -8.64 -5.92
CA PRO A 581 -29.93 -7.96 -6.53
C PRO A 581 -30.12 -6.46 -6.73
N ASP A 582 -31.34 -6.02 -7.08
CA ASP A 582 -31.63 -4.64 -7.42
C ASP A 582 -32.35 -3.87 -6.31
N GLN A 583 -32.62 -4.47 -5.14
CA GLN A 583 -33.45 -3.85 -4.09
C GLN A 583 -32.92 -2.48 -3.65
N LEU A 584 -31.61 -2.37 -3.44
CA LEU A 584 -30.98 -1.13 -3.01
C LEU A 584 -31.10 -0.01 -4.05
N LEU A 585 -30.79 -0.31 -5.32
CA LEU A 585 -30.85 0.69 -6.39
C LEU A 585 -32.29 1.02 -6.77
N GLN A 586 -33.21 0.06 -6.70
CA GLN A 586 -34.64 0.29 -6.88
C GLN A 586 -35.18 1.27 -5.84
N MET A 587 -34.84 1.07 -4.56
CA MET A 587 -35.22 1.98 -3.48
C MET A 587 -34.70 3.41 -3.73
N LEU A 588 -33.45 3.55 -4.15
CA LEU A 588 -32.89 4.87 -4.46
C LEU A 588 -33.58 5.52 -5.67
N LYS A 589 -33.91 4.74 -6.70
CA LYS A 589 -34.66 5.23 -7.87
C LYS A 589 -36.05 5.74 -7.46
N GLU A 590 -36.78 4.98 -6.66
CA GLU A 590 -38.14 5.34 -6.22
C GLU A 590 -38.17 6.56 -5.31
N GLU A 591 -37.19 6.69 -4.42
CA GLU A 591 -37.18 7.77 -3.43
C GLU A 591 -36.60 9.09 -3.96
N PHE A 592 -35.71 9.04 -4.96
CA PHE A 592 -34.97 10.22 -5.41
C PHE A 592 -35.14 10.53 -6.90
N CYS A 593 -35.46 9.55 -7.75
CA CYS A 593 -35.53 9.73 -9.20
C CYS A 593 -36.95 9.65 -9.78
N ALA A 594 -37.96 9.36 -8.96
CA ALA A 594 -39.35 9.19 -9.38
C ALA A 594 -40.16 10.50 -9.42
#